data_AF-A0A2N3H0I0-F1
#
_entry.id   AF-A0A2N3H0I0-F1
#
_cell.length_a   1.000
_cell.length_b   1.000
_cell.length_c   1.000
_cell.angle_alpha   90.00
_cell.angle_beta   90.00
_cell.angle_gamma   90.00
#
_symmetry.space_group_name_H-M   'P 1'
#
loop_
_entity.id
_entity.type
_entity.pdbx_description
1 polymer ?
#
loop_
_entity_poly.entity_id
_entity_poly.type
_entity_poly.pdbx_seq_one_letter_code
_entity_poly.pdbx_strand_id
1 'polypeptide(L)'
;MIEEEATIGDIRTLTSLRRGNMAIVEIELPTDRCVVCGKKVAALNLPVDCILVALIRNDEVITVHGDTELDAGDVVIAFTKTEHEAKLKRALTGV
;
A
#
# COMPACT_ATOMS: atom_id res chain seq x y z
N MET A 1 26.05 7.97 -3.23
CA MET A 1 24.93 7.05 -2.98
C MET A 1 23.70 7.82 -3.40
N ILE A 2 22.93 7.35 -4.37
CA ILE A 2 21.71 8.06 -4.78
C ILE A 2 20.65 7.60 -3.81
N GLU A 3 20.33 8.46 -2.84
CA GLU A 3 19.13 8.28 -2.03
C GLU A 3 17.95 8.56 -2.96
N GLU A 4 17.19 7.52 -3.26
CA GLU A 4 15.93 7.66 -4.00
C GLU A 4 14.92 8.25 -3.02
N GLU A 5 14.74 9.56 -3.05
CA GLU A 5 13.67 10.29 -2.38
C GLU A 5 12.34 9.77 -2.91
N ALA A 6 11.75 8.79 -2.23
CA ALA A 6 10.34 8.46 -2.42
C ALA A 6 9.54 9.59 -1.79
N THR A 7 8.60 10.16 -2.54
CA THR A 7 7.66 11.13 -1.98
C THR A 7 6.62 10.36 -1.17
N ILE A 8 6.16 10.94 -0.05
CA ILE A 8 5.07 10.38 0.74
C ILE A 8 3.86 10.13 -0.18
N GLY A 9 3.36 8.88 -0.21
CA GLY A 9 2.30 8.45 -1.12
C GLY A 9 2.77 7.88 -2.46
N ASP A 10 4.08 7.70 -2.68
CA ASP A 10 4.60 6.98 -3.84
C ASP A 10 4.47 5.46 -3.69
N ILE A 11 4.20 4.81 -4.83
CA ILE A 11 4.09 3.36 -4.94
C ILE A 11 5.41 2.84 -5.50
N ARG A 12 6.10 1.99 -4.74
CA ARG A 12 7.37 1.39 -5.16
C ARG A 12 7.15 -0.06 -5.51
N THR A 13 7.45 -0.45 -6.75
CA THR A 13 7.46 -1.88 -7.10
C THR A 13 8.78 -2.52 -6.72
N LEU A 14 8.71 -3.66 -6.01
CA LEU A 14 9.89 -4.47 -5.72
C LEU A 14 10.27 -5.31 -6.95
N THR A 15 11.33 -4.90 -7.66
CA THR A 15 11.82 -5.53 -8.90
C THR A 15 12.12 -7.02 -8.76
N SER A 16 12.55 -7.48 -7.59
CA SER A 16 12.89 -8.88 -7.31
C SER A 16 11.68 -9.84 -7.31
N LEU A 17 10.46 -9.32 -7.22
CA LEU A 17 9.23 -10.11 -7.04
C LEU A 17 8.18 -9.83 -8.14
N ARG A 18 8.62 -9.42 -9.34
CA ARG A 18 7.77 -9.39 -10.53
C ARG A 18 7.69 -10.78 -11.17
N ARG A 19 6.48 -11.33 -11.29
CA ARG A 19 6.23 -12.60 -12.00
C ARG A 19 5.05 -12.44 -12.95
N GLY A 20 5.33 -12.47 -14.26
CA GLY A 20 4.32 -12.16 -15.28
C GLY A 20 3.84 -10.71 -15.15
N ASN A 21 2.54 -10.51 -15.00
CA ASN A 21 1.91 -9.20 -14.81
C ASN A 21 1.66 -8.85 -13.34
N MET A 22 2.12 -9.66 -12.38
CA MET A 22 1.96 -9.40 -10.94
C MET A 22 3.22 -8.79 -10.32
N ALA A 23 3.01 -7.98 -9.29
CA ALA A 23 4.04 -7.25 -8.55
C ALA A 23 3.69 -7.12 -7.07
N ILE A 24 4.72 -7.15 -6.22
CA ILE A 24 4.62 -6.64 -4.85
C ILE A 24 5.01 -5.17 -4.84
N VAL A 25 4.18 -4.36 -4.21
CA VAL A 25 4.34 -2.91 -4.11
C VAL A 25 4.28 -2.45 -2.67
N GLU A 26 4.98 -1.36 -2.39
CA GLU A 26 4.97 -0.64 -1.12
C GLU A 26 4.31 0.72 -1.32
N ILE A 27 3.40 1.10 -0.43
CA ILE A 27 2.65 2.35 -0.50
C ILE A 27 2.62 2.98 0.89
N GLU A 28 3.21 4.15 1.04
CA GLU A 28 3.12 4.92 2.28
C GLU A 28 1.81 5.72 2.32
N LEU A 29 1.06 5.61 3.42
CA LEU A 29 -0.16 6.40 3.61
C LEU A 29 0.19 7.84 4.03
N PRO A 30 -0.39 8.87 3.38
CA PRO A 30 -0.13 10.26 3.72
C PRO A 30 -0.40 10.59 5.19
N THR A 31 0.47 11.39 5.82
CA THR A 31 0.30 11.79 7.23
C THR A 31 -0.70 12.94 7.42
N ASP A 32 -0.93 13.76 6.39
CA ASP A 32 -1.76 14.98 6.44
C ASP A 32 -3.20 14.75 5.95
N ARG A 33 -3.37 13.96 4.87
CA ARG A 33 -4.63 13.81 4.12
C ARG A 33 -4.95 12.35 3.83
N CYS A 34 -4.77 11.50 4.83
CA CYS A 34 -5.07 10.08 4.72
C CYS A 34 -6.58 9.81 4.55
N VAL A 35 -7.00 9.40 3.35
CA VAL A 35 -8.41 9.16 3.04
C VAL A 35 -8.93 7.81 3.56
N VAL A 36 -8.04 6.92 4.00
CA VAL A 36 -8.36 5.58 4.50
C VAL A 36 -8.09 5.39 5.99
N CYS A 37 -7.53 6.38 6.67
CA CYS A 37 -7.18 6.25 8.08
C CYS A 37 -8.42 6.13 8.97
N GLY A 38 -8.32 5.32 10.01
CA GLY A 38 -9.45 4.93 10.86
C GLY A 38 -10.44 3.96 10.19
N LYS A 39 -10.15 3.51 8.95
CA LYS A 39 -10.96 2.46 8.29
C LYS A 39 -10.30 1.11 8.47
N LYS A 40 -11.16 0.12 8.64
CA LYS A 40 -10.80 -1.30 8.58
C LYS A 40 -10.52 -1.71 7.14
N VAL A 41 -9.56 -2.62 6.94
CA VAL A 41 -9.20 -3.15 5.61
C VAL A 41 -10.41 -3.73 4.87
N ALA A 42 -11.32 -4.42 5.56
CA ALA A 42 -12.54 -4.97 4.95
C ALA A 42 -13.51 -3.89 4.41
N ALA A 43 -13.38 -2.63 4.84
CA ALA A 43 -14.19 -1.52 4.37
C ALA A 43 -13.57 -0.78 3.17
N LEU A 44 -12.37 -1.18 2.74
CA LEU A 44 -11.66 -0.54 1.62
C LEU A 44 -12.21 -1.00 0.28
N ASN A 45 -12.35 -0.06 -0.64
CA ASN A 45 -12.74 -0.36 -2.01
C ASN A 45 -11.48 -0.61 -2.88
N LEU A 46 -10.86 -1.77 -2.68
CA LEU A 46 -9.66 -2.16 -3.39
C LEU A 46 -9.97 -2.62 -4.83
N PRO A 47 -9.02 -2.49 -5.78
CA PRO A 47 -9.16 -3.10 -7.09
C PRO A 47 -9.32 -4.63 -7.01
N VAL A 48 -9.85 -5.22 -8.09
CA VAL A 48 -9.83 -6.68 -8.25
C VAL A 48 -8.40 -7.18 -8.29
N ASP A 49 -8.17 -8.42 -7.85
CA ASP A 49 -6.86 -9.07 -7.84
C ASP A 49 -5.77 -8.30 -7.05
N CYS A 50 -6.17 -7.50 -6.05
CA CYS A 50 -5.29 -6.87 -5.07
C CYS A 50 -5.39 -7.56 -3.71
N ILE A 51 -4.24 -7.83 -3.10
CA ILE A 51 -4.14 -8.41 -1.76
C ILE A 51 -3.22 -7.54 -0.93
N LEU A 52 -3.70 -7.05 0.23
CA LEU A 52 -2.83 -6.44 1.23
C LEU A 52 -2.13 -7.57 2.00
N VAL A 53 -0.80 -7.55 1.99
CA VAL A 53 0.04 -8.61 2.55
C VAL A 53 0.42 -8.29 3.99
N ALA A 54 0.85 -7.05 4.24
CA ALA A 54 1.30 -6.59 5.54
C ALA A 54 1.18 -5.07 5.65
N LEU A 55 1.21 -4.58 6.88
CA LEU A 55 1.43 -3.18 7.21
C LEU A 55 2.74 -3.06 7.97
N ILE A 56 3.49 -1.99 7.74
CA ILE A 56 4.64 -1.64 8.57
C ILE A 56 4.30 -0.33 9.29
N ARG A 57 4.37 -0.36 10.61
CA ARG A 57 4.08 0.79 11.48
C ARG A 57 5.14 0.85 12.57
N ASN A 58 5.82 1.98 12.69
CA ASN A 58 6.91 2.17 13.65
C ASN A 58 7.97 1.04 13.57
N ASP A 59 8.37 0.66 12.35
CA ASP A 59 9.31 -0.44 12.06
C ASP A 59 8.84 -1.86 12.46
N GLU A 60 7.59 -2.02 12.87
CA GLU A 60 7.00 -3.32 13.18
C GLU A 60 6.08 -3.82 12.06
N VAL A 61 6.17 -5.11 11.75
CA VAL A 61 5.30 -5.76 10.77
C VAL A 61 4.00 -6.20 11.44
N ILE A 62 2.89 -5.67 10.94
CA ILE A 62 1.53 -6.02 11.37
C ILE A 62 0.90 -6.91 10.29
N THR A 63 0.37 -8.06 10.72
CA THR A 63 -0.38 -8.96 9.82
C THR A 63 -1.72 -8.34 9.48
N VAL A 64 -2.07 -8.33 8.20
CA VAL A 64 -3.32 -7.73 7.72
C VAL A 64 -4.46 -8.73 7.77
N HIS A 65 -5.54 -8.32 8.44
CA HIS A 65 -6.83 -8.98 8.49
C HIS A 65 -7.93 -7.98 8.10
N GLY A 66 -9.16 -8.46 7.91
CA GLY A 66 -10.27 -7.59 7.54
C GLY A 66 -10.60 -6.52 8.58
N ASP A 67 -10.31 -6.78 9.85
CA ASP A 67 -10.54 -5.87 10.98
C ASP A 67 -9.35 -4.98 11.32
N THR A 68 -8.19 -5.18 10.68
CA THR A 68 -7.01 -4.31 10.82
C THR A 68 -7.37 -2.88 10.40
N GLU A 69 -7.06 -1.92 11.27
CA GLU A 69 -7.32 -0.50 11.04
C GLU A 69 -6.04 0.21 10.54
N LEU A 70 -6.21 1.04 9.50
CA LEU A 70 -5.11 1.80 8.89
C LEU A 70 -4.89 3.13 9.60
N ASP A 71 -3.62 3.48 9.79
CA ASP A 71 -3.19 4.76 10.37
C ASP A 71 -2.27 5.55 9.44
N ALA A 72 -2.16 6.84 9.71
CA ALA A 72 -1.41 7.76 8.88
C ALA A 72 0.09 7.48 9.02
N GLY A 73 0.81 7.42 7.91
CA GLY A 73 2.21 6.98 7.89
C GLY A 73 2.42 5.46 7.88
N ASP A 74 1.36 4.64 7.89
CA ASP A 74 1.52 3.21 7.64
C ASP A 74 2.12 2.97 6.25
N VAL A 75 3.05 2.02 6.16
CA VAL A 75 3.51 1.50 4.87
C VAL A 75 2.75 0.21 4.57
N VAL A 76 1.93 0.24 3.53
CA VAL A 76 1.13 -0.89 3.06
C VAL A 76 1.95 -1.71 2.06
N ILE A 77 2.13 -2.99 2.35
CA ILE A 77 2.70 -3.96 1.41
C ILE A 77 1.55 -4.67 0.72
N ALA A 78 1.51 -4.63 -0.61
CA ALA A 78 0.42 -5.22 -1.38
C ALA A 78 0.94 -6.05 -2.56
N PHE A 79 0.19 -7.09 -2.91
CA PHE A 79 0.38 -7.88 -4.12
C PHE A 79 -0.74 -7.56 -5.11
N THR A 80 -0.38 -7.12 -6.31
CA THR A 80 -1.33 -6.62 -7.31
C THR A 80 -0.85 -6.92 -8.71
N LYS A 81 -1.76 -6.89 -9.69
CA LYS A 81 -1.37 -6.74 -11.09
C LYS A 81 -0.77 -5.35 -11.33
N THR A 82 0.21 -5.30 -12.23
CA THR A 82 0.93 -4.07 -12.60
C THR A 82 -0.05 -3.03 -13.16
N GLU A 83 -1.05 -3.46 -13.93
CA GLU A 83 -2.10 -2.59 -14.49
C GLU A 83 -3.04 -1.98 -13.43
N HIS A 84 -3.03 -2.49 -12.19
CA HIS A 84 -3.87 -2.01 -11.09
C HIS A 84 -3.10 -1.16 -10.08
N GLU A 85 -1.78 -1.01 -10.21
CA GLU A 85 -0.93 -0.23 -9.30
C GLU A 85 -1.46 1.20 -9.11
N ALA A 86 -1.80 1.90 -10.20
CA ALA A 86 -2.33 3.26 -10.13
C ALA A 86 -3.71 3.33 -9.43
N LYS A 87 -4.58 2.34 -9.66
CA LYS A 87 -5.89 2.28 -9.03
C LYS A 87 -5.78 1.94 -7.55
N LEU A 88 -4.82 1.07 -7.18
CA LEU A 88 -4.51 0.73 -5.80
C LEU A 88 -3.94 1.94 -5.05
N LYS A 89 -2.97 2.65 -5.63
CA LYS A 89 -2.45 3.92 -5.08
C LYS A 89 -3.60 4.87 -4.79
N ARG A 90 -4.43 5.17 -5.79
CA ARG A 90 -5.58 6.08 -5.61
C ARG A 90 -6.58 5.61 -4.55
N ALA A 91 -6.83 4.30 -4.43
CA ALA A 91 -7.74 3.77 -3.41
C ALA A 91 -7.22 3.97 -1.98
N LEU A 92 -5.90 3.96 -1.79
CA LEU A 92 -5.25 4.08 -0.48
C LEU A 92 -4.88 5.52 -0.13
N THR A 93 -4.42 6.31 -1.09
CA THR A 93 -3.91 7.68 -0.85
C THR A 93 -4.87 8.77 -1.30
N GLY A 94 -5.84 8.45 -2.15
CA GLY A 94 -6.77 9.42 -2.73
C GLY A 94 -6.22 10.21 -3.93
N VAL A 95 -4.95 10.00 -4.31
CA VAL A 95 -4.28 10.68 -5.44
C VAL A 95 -4.02 9.77 -6.63
#